data_AF-A0A931RE34-F1
#
_entry.id   AF-A0A931RE34-F1
#
_cell.length_a   1.000
_cell.length_b   1.000
_cell.length_c   1.000
_cell.angle_alpha   90.00
_cell.angle_beta   90.00
_cell.angle_gamma   90.00
#
_symmetry.space_group_name_H-M   'P 1'
#
loop_
_entity.id
_entity.type
_entity.pdbx_description
1 polymer ?
#
loop_
_entity_poly.entity_id
_entity_poly.type
_entity_poly.pdbx_seq_one_letter_code
_entity_poly.pdbx_strand_id
1 'polypeptide(L)'
;MAGPAALESGEKRRPLVAITGTSRDVGKYTALAFAVAEWNVLGGFRSDKHRSDQELIVNGVRALGRDMFYVEGDLNRDETIDQYVEKAHLLGGVVGALVMNTGAGLRGTLEESIAFNYGRNLALLRALAPMMPDGAPVVFNQSIQAHTDHPEAMLYVPDIYINVREGKRFASTQFRLAFTAGGEFERFKYIEVVGNALDQTFVTDNWSRRRPEESKIAYWDSIGEFGHTPSAQDYANSIVKVVTKPYPNGHTEYVGVRPRYREHLPEGYGELVGPPPMRADSIMTREQVEDIIPHRWPINFIGGVLELVPGERASGHMVNLIHPDINWRGGHFPGFPVIPGVITEEAMNQFGAMVILSKPEYKGRVALLTELIRVRFLRMLQYGDEARIEVEGVNLQEDRGGSASGTGKARAYTPKGKLAVEGDLGFTLAPAA
;
A
#
# COMPACT_ATOMS: atom_id res chain seq x y z
N MET A 1 -10.27 -23.76 -42.93
CA MET A 1 -10.03 -22.69 -41.93
C MET A 1 -9.24 -21.60 -42.64
N ALA A 2 -9.87 -20.46 -42.92
CA ALA A 2 -9.21 -19.35 -43.58
C ALA A 2 -8.33 -18.60 -42.56
N GLY A 3 -7.08 -18.31 -42.93
CA GLY A 3 -6.18 -17.48 -42.12
C GLY A 3 -6.71 -16.04 -42.01
N PRO A 4 -6.26 -15.27 -41.01
CA PRO A 4 -6.68 -13.89 -40.85
C PRO A 4 -6.25 -13.07 -42.08
N ALA A 5 -7.22 -12.48 -42.76
CA ALA A 5 -6.99 -11.56 -43.86
C ALA A 5 -6.16 -10.37 -43.34
N ALA A 6 -5.06 -10.07 -44.04
CA ALA A 6 -4.32 -8.84 -43.82
C ALA A 6 -5.26 -7.66 -44.09
N LEU A 7 -5.48 -6.83 -43.07
CA LEU A 7 -6.31 -5.63 -43.17
C LEU A 7 -5.68 -4.66 -44.18
N GLU A 8 -6.46 -4.31 -45.21
CA GLU A 8 -6.06 -3.37 -46.25
C GLU A 8 -5.83 -1.96 -45.68
N SER A 9 -4.79 -1.31 -46.17
CA SER A 9 -4.29 0.00 -45.71
C SER A 9 -5.21 1.15 -46.12
N GLY A 10 -5.95 1.70 -45.16
CA GLY A 10 -6.74 2.93 -45.33
C GLY A 10 -7.62 3.29 -44.11
N GLU A 11 -7.97 2.33 -43.26
CA GLU A 11 -8.69 2.61 -42.01
C GLU A 11 -7.74 3.20 -40.95
N LYS A 12 -8.13 4.34 -40.35
CA LYS A 12 -7.50 4.83 -39.12
C LYS A 12 -7.57 3.70 -38.09
N ARG A 13 -6.40 3.18 -37.72
CA ARG A 13 -6.29 2.11 -36.72
C ARG A 13 -6.92 2.60 -35.43
N ARG A 14 -7.99 1.93 -35.00
CA ARG A 14 -8.72 2.30 -33.79
C ARG A 14 -7.83 2.07 -32.55
N PRO A 15 -7.94 2.93 -31.54
CA PRO A 15 -7.13 2.79 -30.34
C PRO A 15 -7.53 1.53 -29.56
N LEU A 16 -6.53 0.91 -28.92
CA LEU A 16 -6.69 -0.29 -28.11
C LEU A 16 -6.55 0.05 -26.63
N VAL A 17 -7.49 -0.39 -25.80
CA VAL A 17 -7.37 -0.35 -24.33
C VAL A 17 -7.13 -1.75 -23.79
N ALA A 18 -6.12 -1.90 -22.94
CA ALA A 18 -5.91 -3.10 -22.15
C ALA A 18 -6.64 -2.95 -20.80
N ILE A 19 -7.48 -3.91 -20.43
CA ILE A 19 -8.28 -3.87 -19.19
C ILE A 19 -8.14 -5.20 -18.45
N THR A 20 -7.69 -5.15 -17.21
CA THR A 20 -7.68 -6.34 -16.35
C THR A 20 -9.05 -6.56 -15.70
N GLY A 21 -9.57 -7.78 -15.70
CA GLY A 21 -10.77 -8.15 -14.92
C GLY A 21 -12.09 -7.74 -15.58
N THR A 22 -12.28 -8.07 -16.86
CA THR A 22 -13.44 -7.62 -17.66
C THR A 22 -14.71 -8.43 -17.49
N SER A 23 -14.69 -9.56 -16.76
CA SER A 23 -15.79 -10.53 -16.83
C SER A 23 -17.06 -10.14 -16.08
N ARG A 24 -17.02 -9.12 -15.20
CA ARG A 24 -18.17 -8.68 -14.38
C ARG A 24 -18.00 -7.25 -13.86
N ASP A 25 -19.07 -6.74 -13.25
CA ASP A 25 -19.11 -5.47 -12.52
C ASP A 25 -18.48 -4.31 -13.32
N VAL A 26 -17.63 -3.51 -12.69
CA VAL A 26 -16.92 -2.37 -13.29
C VAL A 26 -16.17 -2.76 -14.57
N GLY A 27 -15.45 -3.89 -14.58
CA GLY A 27 -14.65 -4.29 -15.73
C GLY A 27 -15.50 -4.59 -16.97
N LYS A 28 -16.67 -5.22 -16.78
CA LYS A 28 -17.65 -5.47 -17.84
C LYS A 28 -18.12 -4.16 -18.47
N TYR A 29 -18.61 -3.24 -17.63
CA TYR A 29 -19.14 -1.97 -18.12
C TYR A 29 -18.05 -1.07 -18.70
N THR A 30 -16.81 -1.18 -18.22
CA THR A 30 -15.65 -0.47 -18.77
C THR A 30 -15.36 -0.94 -20.19
N ALA A 31 -15.33 -2.25 -20.44
CA ALA A 31 -15.15 -2.80 -21.79
C ALA A 31 -16.23 -2.32 -22.77
N LEU A 32 -17.50 -2.36 -22.36
CA LEU A 32 -18.63 -1.89 -23.19
C LEU A 32 -18.57 -0.36 -23.42
N ALA A 33 -18.24 0.42 -22.39
CA ALA A 33 -18.14 1.88 -22.51
C ALA A 33 -17.00 2.30 -23.46
N PHE A 34 -15.86 1.62 -23.43
CA PHE A 34 -14.79 1.85 -24.40
C PHE A 34 -15.21 1.49 -25.83
N ALA A 35 -15.99 0.42 -26.01
CA ALA A 35 -16.50 0.07 -27.32
C ALA A 35 -17.41 1.15 -27.91
N VAL A 36 -18.28 1.72 -27.08
CA VAL A 36 -19.11 2.89 -27.43
C VAL A 36 -18.23 4.10 -27.79
N ALA A 37 -17.13 4.31 -27.06
CA ALA A 37 -16.15 5.37 -27.32
C ALA A 37 -15.23 5.11 -28.51
N GLU A 38 -15.51 4.08 -29.32
CA GLU A 38 -14.76 3.71 -30.52
C GLU A 38 -13.39 3.05 -30.31
N TRP A 39 -13.16 2.45 -29.14
CA TRP A 39 -11.95 1.70 -28.82
C TRP A 39 -12.12 0.20 -29.03
N ASN A 40 -11.07 -0.45 -29.48
CA ASN A 40 -10.91 -1.89 -29.38
C ASN A 40 -10.48 -2.27 -27.95
N VAL A 41 -10.83 -3.48 -27.51
CA VAL A 41 -10.62 -3.91 -26.12
C VAL A 41 -9.79 -5.19 -26.05
N LEU A 42 -8.72 -5.15 -25.25
CA LEU A 42 -8.01 -6.34 -24.77
C LEU A 42 -8.35 -6.54 -23.30
N GLY A 43 -9.29 -7.43 -23.02
CA GLY A 43 -9.69 -7.77 -21.66
C GLY A 43 -8.87 -8.90 -21.06
N GLY A 44 -9.08 -9.19 -19.79
CA GLY A 44 -8.76 -10.50 -19.25
C GLY A 44 -9.53 -10.87 -18.00
N PHE A 45 -9.60 -12.16 -17.72
CA PHE A 45 -10.43 -12.70 -16.64
C PHE A 45 -9.92 -14.07 -16.19
N ARG A 46 -10.36 -14.51 -15.00
CA ARG A 46 -10.05 -15.83 -14.46
C ARG A 46 -11.00 -16.89 -15.04
N SER A 47 -10.44 -17.98 -15.58
CA SER A 47 -11.14 -19.04 -16.32
C SER A 47 -12.19 -19.80 -15.51
N ASP A 48 -11.99 -19.93 -14.20
CA ASP A 48 -12.69 -20.91 -13.37
C ASP A 48 -14.17 -20.59 -13.11
N LYS A 49 -14.65 -19.38 -13.43
CA LYS A 49 -15.99 -18.94 -13.00
C LYS A 49 -16.82 -18.10 -13.99
N HIS A 50 -16.23 -17.54 -15.06
CA HIS A 50 -16.90 -16.45 -15.80
C HIS A 50 -16.73 -16.47 -17.33
N ARG A 51 -16.42 -17.62 -17.94
CA ARG A 51 -16.24 -17.71 -19.41
C ARG A 51 -17.50 -17.27 -20.16
N SER A 52 -18.68 -17.76 -19.78
CA SER A 52 -19.95 -17.39 -20.43
C SER A 52 -20.25 -15.90 -20.32
N ASP A 53 -19.98 -15.30 -19.15
CA ASP A 53 -20.15 -13.86 -18.93
C ASP A 53 -19.21 -13.07 -19.86
N GLN A 54 -17.95 -13.49 -19.96
CA GLN A 54 -16.97 -12.86 -20.84
C GLN A 54 -17.37 -12.96 -22.31
N GLU A 55 -17.90 -14.09 -22.77
CA GLU A 55 -18.36 -14.27 -24.14
C GLU A 55 -19.54 -13.33 -24.48
N LEU A 56 -20.46 -13.11 -23.55
CA LEU A 56 -21.53 -12.12 -23.71
C LEU A 56 -20.97 -10.70 -23.88
N ILE A 57 -19.90 -10.36 -23.16
CA ILE A 57 -19.24 -9.05 -23.27
C ILE A 57 -18.55 -8.91 -24.62
N VAL A 58 -17.83 -9.95 -25.07
CA VAL A 58 -17.21 -9.98 -26.41
C VAL A 58 -18.26 -9.77 -27.50
N ASN A 59 -19.41 -10.44 -27.40
CA ASN A 59 -20.51 -10.27 -28.35
C ASN A 59 -21.08 -8.85 -28.30
N GLY A 60 -21.23 -8.26 -27.11
CA GLY A 60 -21.67 -6.87 -26.96
C GLY A 60 -20.72 -5.86 -27.59
N VAL A 61 -19.41 -6.01 -27.38
CA VAL A 61 -18.38 -5.16 -28.00
C VAL A 61 -18.38 -5.30 -29.53
N ARG A 62 -18.51 -6.53 -30.04
CA ARG A 62 -18.61 -6.81 -31.48
C ARG A 62 -19.89 -6.27 -32.10
N ALA A 63 -21.00 -6.31 -31.39
CA ALA A 63 -22.27 -5.73 -31.84
C ALA A 63 -22.19 -4.19 -31.99
N LEU A 64 -21.29 -3.54 -31.23
CA LEU A 64 -20.95 -2.12 -31.38
C LEU A 64 -19.92 -1.87 -32.49
N GLY A 65 -19.57 -2.88 -33.27
CA GLY A 65 -18.63 -2.79 -34.39
C GLY A 65 -17.18 -2.62 -33.95
N ARG A 66 -16.80 -3.09 -32.75
CA ARG A 66 -15.43 -3.06 -32.23
C ARG A 66 -14.90 -4.46 -31.99
N ASP A 67 -13.58 -4.59 -32.00
CA ASP A 67 -12.97 -5.87 -31.67
C ASP A 67 -12.72 -5.99 -30.18
N MET A 68 -13.06 -7.17 -29.64
CA MET A 68 -12.66 -7.56 -28.30
C MET A 68 -11.87 -8.86 -28.34
N PHE A 69 -10.73 -8.83 -27.66
CA PHE A 69 -9.88 -9.97 -27.38
C PHE A 69 -9.79 -10.12 -25.88
N TYR A 70 -9.50 -11.32 -25.41
CA TYR A 70 -9.36 -11.57 -23.99
C TYR A 70 -8.23 -12.53 -23.67
N VAL A 71 -7.56 -12.29 -22.56
CA VAL A 71 -6.66 -13.22 -21.88
C VAL A 71 -7.44 -13.98 -20.82
N GLU A 72 -7.33 -15.29 -20.86
CA GLU A 72 -7.97 -16.16 -19.87
C GLU A 72 -6.89 -16.75 -18.97
N GLY A 73 -6.80 -16.26 -17.73
CA GLY A 73 -5.72 -16.63 -16.83
C GLY A 73 -5.75 -15.89 -15.49
N ASP A 74 -4.96 -16.38 -14.54
CA ASP A 74 -4.74 -15.70 -13.26
C ASP A 74 -3.57 -14.73 -13.43
N LEU A 75 -3.79 -13.43 -13.18
CA LEU A 75 -2.75 -12.40 -13.28
C LEU A 75 -1.57 -12.64 -12.32
N ASN A 76 -1.70 -13.56 -11.37
CA ASN A 76 -0.58 -14.08 -10.57
C ASN A 76 0.39 -15.00 -11.33
N ARG A 77 0.14 -15.29 -12.61
CA ARG A 77 0.95 -16.16 -13.45
C ARG A 77 1.63 -15.32 -14.52
N ASP A 78 2.94 -15.45 -14.66
CA ASP A 78 3.71 -14.67 -15.63
C ASP A 78 3.25 -15.01 -17.06
N GLU A 79 2.84 -16.27 -17.29
CA GLU A 79 2.26 -16.70 -18.56
C GLU A 79 0.98 -15.94 -18.93
N THR A 80 0.22 -15.47 -17.93
CA THR A 80 -0.97 -14.63 -18.18
C THR A 80 -0.55 -13.23 -18.64
N ILE A 81 0.53 -12.67 -18.10
CA ILE A 81 1.09 -11.38 -18.53
C ILE A 81 1.63 -11.50 -19.96
N ASP A 82 2.36 -12.57 -20.26
CA ASP A 82 2.88 -12.84 -21.60
C ASP A 82 1.76 -12.92 -22.64
N GLN A 83 0.63 -13.54 -22.29
CA GLN A 83 -0.55 -13.58 -23.17
C GLN A 83 -1.16 -12.20 -23.44
N TYR A 84 -1.08 -11.24 -22.51
CA TYR A 84 -1.49 -9.86 -22.79
C TYR A 84 -0.57 -9.24 -23.85
N VAL A 85 0.74 -9.42 -23.71
CA VAL A 85 1.74 -8.91 -24.66
C VAL A 85 1.57 -9.55 -26.03
N GLU A 86 1.42 -10.87 -26.11
CA GLU A 86 1.19 -11.61 -27.36
C GLU A 86 -0.06 -11.10 -28.07
N LYS A 87 -1.19 -11.00 -27.36
CA LYS A 87 -2.44 -10.49 -27.94
C LYS A 87 -2.29 -9.04 -28.36
N ALA A 88 -1.67 -8.17 -27.56
CA ALA A 88 -1.44 -6.79 -27.95
C ALA A 88 -0.64 -6.67 -29.27
N HIS A 89 0.33 -7.56 -29.50
CA HIS A 89 1.08 -7.59 -30.76
C HIS A 89 0.20 -8.00 -31.94
N LEU A 90 -0.64 -9.03 -31.77
CA LEU A 90 -1.60 -9.46 -32.79
C LEU A 90 -2.60 -8.35 -33.16
N LEU A 91 -2.89 -7.44 -32.23
CA LEU A 91 -3.76 -6.28 -32.42
C LEU A 91 -3.05 -5.04 -32.94
N GLY A 92 -1.79 -5.20 -33.32
CA GLY A 92 -1.04 -4.16 -33.99
C GLY A 92 0.03 -3.48 -33.17
N GLY A 93 0.27 -3.94 -31.95
CA GLY A 93 1.44 -3.55 -31.18
C GLY A 93 1.35 -2.19 -30.50
N VAL A 94 0.20 -1.49 -30.57
CA VAL A 94 0.01 -0.19 -29.92
C VAL A 94 -1.13 -0.27 -28.91
N VAL A 95 -0.79 -0.18 -27.63
CA VAL A 95 -1.74 -0.09 -26.51
C VAL A 95 -1.93 1.37 -26.15
N GLY A 96 -3.08 1.95 -26.49
CA GLY A 96 -3.36 3.37 -26.28
C GLY A 96 -3.64 3.74 -24.83
N ALA A 97 -4.09 2.78 -24.00
CA ALA A 97 -4.35 2.97 -22.58
C ALA A 97 -4.30 1.63 -21.82
N LEU A 98 -3.95 1.69 -20.54
CA LEU A 98 -4.03 0.56 -19.61
C LEU A 98 -4.99 0.89 -18.47
N VAL A 99 -5.94 0.01 -18.20
CA VAL A 99 -6.86 0.07 -17.06
C VAL A 99 -6.59 -1.10 -16.11
N MET A 100 -5.89 -0.79 -15.02
CA MET A 100 -5.59 -1.69 -13.91
C MET A 100 -6.82 -1.78 -13.00
N ASN A 101 -7.77 -2.62 -13.39
CA ASN A 101 -9.06 -2.78 -12.72
C ASN A 101 -9.15 -3.99 -11.76
N THR A 102 -8.37 -5.05 -11.96
CA THR A 102 -8.42 -6.22 -11.08
C THR A 102 -7.75 -5.86 -9.75
N GLY A 103 -8.39 -6.24 -8.64
CA GLY A 103 -7.83 -6.11 -7.30
C GLY A 103 -7.75 -7.45 -6.58
N ALA A 104 -7.04 -7.46 -5.46
CA ALA A 104 -6.91 -8.63 -4.60
C ALA A 104 -8.28 -9.14 -4.09
N GLY A 105 -8.36 -10.43 -3.81
CA GLY A 105 -9.54 -11.03 -3.21
C GLY A 105 -9.78 -10.55 -1.77
N LEU A 106 -11.05 -10.54 -1.34
CA LEU A 106 -11.50 -10.07 -0.02
C LEU A 106 -11.05 -10.92 1.19
N ARG A 107 -10.28 -11.99 1.00
CA ARG A 107 -9.95 -12.95 2.07
C ARG A 107 -8.45 -13.27 2.16
N GLY A 108 -7.61 -12.47 1.49
CA GLY A 108 -6.16 -12.63 1.50
C GLY A 108 -5.45 -11.86 2.62
N THR A 109 -4.17 -12.14 2.80
CA THR A 109 -3.27 -11.37 3.67
C THR A 109 -2.99 -9.99 3.07
N LEU A 110 -2.41 -9.08 3.85
CA LEU A 110 -1.94 -7.80 3.30
C LEU A 110 -0.85 -8.01 2.25
N GLU A 111 0.08 -8.95 2.46
CA GLU A 111 1.14 -9.26 1.50
C GLU A 111 0.56 -9.73 0.17
N GLU A 112 -0.40 -10.66 0.19
CA GLU A 112 -1.12 -11.09 -1.02
C GLU A 112 -1.86 -9.92 -1.68
N SER A 113 -2.40 -9.00 -0.86
CA SER A 113 -3.06 -7.80 -1.36
C SER A 113 -2.09 -6.82 -2.02
N ILE A 114 -0.91 -6.60 -1.45
CA ILE A 114 0.14 -5.76 -2.03
C ILE A 114 0.72 -6.40 -3.28
N ALA A 115 1.08 -7.69 -3.19
CA ALA A 115 1.61 -8.46 -4.32
C ALA A 115 0.66 -8.41 -5.52
N PHE A 116 -0.64 -8.45 -5.27
CA PHE A 116 -1.63 -8.36 -6.33
C PHE A 116 -1.90 -6.91 -6.80
N ASN A 117 -2.32 -6.02 -5.89
CA ASN A 117 -2.75 -4.66 -6.26
C ASN A 117 -1.60 -3.79 -6.78
N TYR A 118 -0.38 -4.00 -6.28
CA TYR A 118 0.83 -3.34 -6.77
C TYR A 118 1.64 -4.26 -7.67
N GLY A 119 2.16 -5.37 -7.16
CA GLY A 119 3.17 -6.19 -7.84
C GLY A 119 2.72 -6.70 -9.22
N ARG A 120 1.52 -7.29 -9.31
CA ARG A 120 1.00 -7.83 -10.59
C ARG A 120 0.55 -6.75 -11.56
N ASN A 121 -0.03 -5.66 -11.07
CA ASN A 121 -0.35 -4.50 -11.90
C ASN A 121 0.93 -3.82 -12.45
N LEU A 122 1.97 -3.69 -11.63
CA LEU A 122 3.28 -3.18 -12.05
C LEU A 122 3.94 -4.09 -13.09
N ALA A 123 3.91 -5.41 -12.89
CA ALA A 123 4.46 -6.37 -13.85
C ALA A 123 3.76 -6.27 -15.21
N LEU A 124 2.43 -6.17 -15.23
CA LEU A 124 1.67 -5.98 -16.46
C LEU A 124 1.97 -4.62 -17.11
N LEU A 125 2.05 -3.54 -16.33
CA LEU A 125 2.41 -2.21 -16.84
C LEU A 125 3.80 -2.24 -17.49
N ARG A 126 4.81 -2.82 -16.83
CA ARG A 126 6.16 -2.97 -17.40
C ARG A 126 6.16 -3.76 -18.70
N ALA A 127 5.38 -4.84 -18.76
CA ALA A 127 5.30 -5.70 -19.93
C ALA A 127 4.64 -4.99 -21.13
N LEU A 128 3.61 -4.17 -20.88
CA LEU A 128 2.91 -3.44 -21.93
C LEU A 128 3.54 -2.08 -22.25
N ALA A 129 4.35 -1.50 -21.36
CA ALA A 129 4.96 -0.18 -21.53
C ALA A 129 5.70 0.00 -22.87
N PRO A 130 6.50 -0.96 -23.39
CA PRO A 130 7.14 -0.84 -24.69
C PRO A 130 6.16 -0.62 -25.86
N MET A 131 4.90 -1.01 -25.69
CA MET A 131 3.83 -0.94 -26.68
C MET A 131 2.92 0.29 -26.48
N MET A 132 3.18 1.09 -25.45
CA MET A 132 2.39 2.28 -25.10
C MET A 132 3.08 3.57 -25.59
N PRO A 133 2.35 4.48 -26.26
CA PRO A 133 2.89 5.76 -26.69
C PRO A 133 3.12 6.71 -25.52
N ASP A 134 3.97 7.71 -25.71
CA ASP A 134 4.18 8.76 -24.72
C ASP A 134 2.88 9.53 -24.44
N GLY A 135 2.66 9.84 -23.17
CA GLY A 135 1.43 10.44 -22.67
C GLY A 135 0.24 9.49 -22.58
N ALA A 136 0.40 8.20 -22.88
CA ALA A 136 -0.67 7.22 -22.73
C ALA A 136 -1.20 7.17 -21.28
N PRO A 137 -2.51 7.15 -21.07
CA PRO A 137 -3.09 7.05 -19.74
C PRO A 137 -2.98 5.63 -19.18
N VAL A 138 -2.52 5.54 -17.94
CA VAL A 138 -2.55 4.37 -17.08
C VAL A 138 -3.52 4.66 -15.95
N VAL A 139 -4.68 3.99 -15.98
CA VAL A 139 -5.75 4.17 -15.01
C VAL A 139 -5.69 3.08 -13.95
N PHE A 140 -5.65 3.49 -12.68
CA PHE A 140 -5.77 2.56 -11.55
C PHE A 140 -7.16 2.66 -10.91
N ASN A 141 -7.84 1.50 -10.81
CA ASN A 141 -9.14 1.44 -10.17
C ASN A 141 -9.00 1.41 -8.63
N GLN A 142 -9.37 2.51 -8.01
CA GLN A 142 -9.22 2.77 -6.58
C GLN A 142 -10.54 2.79 -5.81
N SER A 143 -10.43 2.90 -4.49
CA SER A 143 -11.57 2.94 -3.58
C SER A 143 -11.37 4.08 -2.58
N ILE A 144 -12.47 4.73 -2.19
CA ILE A 144 -12.45 5.82 -1.21
C ILE A 144 -11.89 5.35 0.13
N GLN A 145 -12.12 4.10 0.50
CA GLN A 145 -11.56 3.53 1.72
C GLN A 145 -10.03 3.57 1.71
N ALA A 146 -9.38 3.43 0.54
CA ALA A 146 -7.93 3.58 0.42
C ALA A 146 -7.46 5.05 0.53
N HIS A 147 -8.36 6.01 0.32
CA HIS A 147 -8.08 7.45 0.23
C HIS A 147 -8.43 8.26 1.48
N THR A 148 -9.10 7.66 2.47
CA THR A 148 -9.47 8.39 3.69
C THR A 148 -9.50 7.48 4.91
N ASP A 149 -9.25 8.09 6.07
CA ASP A 149 -9.49 7.50 7.40
C ASP A 149 -10.77 8.08 8.04
N HIS A 150 -11.54 8.89 7.29
CA HIS A 150 -12.75 9.53 7.82
C HIS A 150 -13.72 8.48 8.41
N PRO A 151 -14.13 8.60 9.68
CA PRO A 151 -14.90 7.56 10.37
C PRO A 151 -16.16 7.11 9.62
N GLU A 152 -16.88 8.02 8.96
CA GLU A 152 -18.07 7.65 8.16
C GLU A 152 -17.75 6.85 6.88
N ALA A 153 -16.59 7.10 6.25
CA ALA A 153 -16.15 6.30 5.11
C ALA A 153 -15.65 4.92 5.56
N MET A 154 -15.25 4.81 6.83
CA MET A 154 -14.73 3.60 7.48
C MET A 154 -15.79 2.79 8.23
N LEU A 155 -16.95 3.37 8.54
CA LEU A 155 -17.98 2.85 9.44
C LEU A 155 -18.45 1.43 9.09
N TYR A 156 -18.39 1.06 7.81
CA TYR A 156 -18.84 -0.24 7.31
C TYR A 156 -17.84 -0.91 6.37
N VAL A 157 -16.55 -0.60 6.50
CA VAL A 157 -15.51 -1.43 5.89
C VAL A 157 -15.50 -2.75 6.63
N PRO A 158 -15.98 -3.86 6.04
CA PRO A 158 -15.97 -5.12 6.76
C PRO A 158 -14.51 -5.48 7.04
N ASP A 159 -14.20 -6.07 8.20
CA ASP A 159 -12.82 -6.38 8.61
C ASP A 159 -12.02 -7.12 7.53
N ILE A 160 -12.70 -7.95 6.74
CA ILE A 160 -12.13 -8.70 5.61
C ILE A 160 -11.57 -7.79 4.48
N TYR A 161 -12.02 -6.54 4.38
CA TYR A 161 -11.58 -5.57 3.37
C TYR A 161 -10.33 -4.79 3.81
N ILE A 162 -9.92 -4.85 5.07
CA ILE A 162 -8.80 -4.03 5.58
C ILE A 162 -7.51 -4.28 4.78
N ASN A 163 -7.20 -5.55 4.48
CA ASN A 163 -6.01 -5.90 3.69
C ASN A 163 -6.11 -5.40 2.24
N VAL A 164 -7.32 -5.44 1.66
CA VAL A 164 -7.56 -4.92 0.29
C VAL A 164 -7.36 -3.41 0.26
N ARG A 165 -7.91 -2.70 1.25
CA ARG A 165 -7.74 -1.25 1.42
C ARG A 165 -6.26 -0.88 1.52
N GLU A 166 -5.53 -1.46 2.46
CA GLU A 166 -4.12 -1.13 2.68
C GLU A 166 -3.26 -1.50 1.47
N GLY A 167 -3.52 -2.62 0.81
CA GLY A 167 -2.80 -3.00 -0.43
C GLY A 167 -3.08 -2.05 -1.60
N LYS A 168 -4.33 -1.58 -1.75
CA LYS A 168 -4.70 -0.56 -2.74
C LYS A 168 -4.07 0.80 -2.46
N ARG A 169 -4.05 1.19 -1.18
CA ARG A 169 -3.42 2.42 -0.69
C ARG A 169 -1.91 2.40 -0.94
N PHE A 170 -1.24 1.28 -0.61
CA PHE A 170 0.18 1.08 -0.94
C PHE A 170 0.45 1.22 -2.44
N ALA A 171 -0.35 0.54 -3.27
CA ALA A 171 -0.21 0.61 -4.72
C ALA A 171 -0.39 2.04 -5.27
N SER A 172 -1.36 2.80 -4.76
CA SER A 172 -1.59 4.21 -5.11
C SER A 172 -0.34 5.05 -4.89
N THR A 173 0.23 4.98 -3.68
CA THR A 173 1.47 5.69 -3.34
C THR A 173 2.61 5.34 -4.29
N GLN A 174 2.86 4.05 -4.51
CA GLN A 174 3.97 3.61 -5.35
C GLN A 174 3.79 4.02 -6.81
N PHE A 175 2.58 3.91 -7.36
CA PHE A 175 2.31 4.35 -8.73
C PHE A 175 2.39 5.87 -8.87
N ARG A 176 1.95 6.66 -7.90
CA ARG A 176 2.13 8.12 -7.95
C ARG A 176 3.61 8.49 -8.06
N LEU A 177 4.47 7.87 -7.26
CA LEU A 177 5.92 8.07 -7.31
C LEU A 177 6.55 7.58 -8.62
N ALA A 178 6.12 6.44 -9.14
CA ALA A 178 6.71 5.89 -10.35
C ALA A 178 6.42 6.73 -11.62
N PHE A 179 5.44 7.63 -11.58
CA PHE A 179 5.04 8.48 -12.69
C PHE A 179 5.42 9.97 -12.50
N THR A 180 6.08 10.36 -11.41
CA THR A 180 6.65 11.71 -11.26
C THR A 180 7.93 11.87 -12.09
N ALA A 181 8.45 13.09 -12.18
CA ALA A 181 9.71 13.36 -12.89
C ALA A 181 10.86 12.53 -12.29
N GLY A 182 11.60 11.82 -13.15
CA GLY A 182 12.64 10.87 -12.77
C GLY A 182 12.12 9.47 -12.40
N GLY A 183 10.80 9.26 -12.39
CA GLY A 183 10.18 7.96 -12.17
C GLY A 183 10.21 7.05 -13.41
N GLU A 184 10.14 5.73 -13.19
CA GLU A 184 10.21 4.71 -14.26
C GLU A 184 9.19 4.93 -15.40
N PHE A 185 8.02 5.49 -15.07
CA PHE A 185 6.90 5.70 -15.98
C PHE A 185 6.60 7.18 -16.22
N GLU A 186 7.57 8.08 -16.02
CA GLU A 186 7.40 9.54 -16.18
C GLU A 186 6.82 9.96 -17.55
N ARG A 187 7.05 9.13 -18.59
CA ARG A 187 6.54 9.38 -19.95
C ARG A 187 5.05 9.10 -20.11
N PHE A 188 4.39 8.49 -19.13
CA PHE A 188 2.96 8.16 -19.16
C PHE A 188 2.15 9.07 -18.24
N LYS A 189 0.82 8.98 -18.31
CA LYS A 189 -0.08 9.70 -17.41
C LYS A 189 -0.74 8.75 -16.44
N TYR A 190 -0.41 8.89 -15.16
CA TYR A 190 -1.10 8.17 -14.11
C TYR A 190 -2.42 8.86 -13.74
N ILE A 191 -3.49 8.09 -13.68
CA ILE A 191 -4.81 8.56 -13.26
C ILE A 191 -5.43 7.54 -12.32
N GLU A 192 -6.02 8.02 -11.23
CA GLU A 192 -6.83 7.20 -10.37
C GLU A 192 -8.30 7.51 -10.57
N VAL A 193 -9.12 6.47 -10.65
CA VAL A 193 -10.56 6.61 -10.51
C VAL A 193 -10.91 6.02 -9.15
N VAL A 194 -11.58 6.78 -8.31
CA VAL A 194 -11.85 6.46 -6.90
C VAL A 194 -13.35 6.38 -6.69
N GLY A 195 -13.82 5.17 -6.42
CA GLY A 195 -15.23 4.90 -6.15
C GLY A 195 -15.53 4.71 -4.68
N ASN A 196 -16.77 5.01 -4.30
CA ASN A 196 -17.34 4.44 -3.08
C ASN A 196 -17.99 3.08 -3.39
N ALA A 197 -18.90 2.61 -2.54
CA ALA A 197 -19.77 1.51 -2.89
C ALA A 197 -20.52 1.82 -4.19
N LEU A 198 -20.47 0.85 -5.11
CA LEU A 198 -21.18 0.91 -6.39
C LEU A 198 -22.34 -0.07 -6.36
N ASP A 199 -23.50 0.38 -6.82
CA ASP A 199 -24.63 -0.51 -7.02
C ASP A 199 -24.30 -1.54 -8.12
N GLN A 200 -24.92 -2.72 -8.02
CA GLN A 200 -24.74 -3.84 -8.94
C GLN A 200 -23.28 -4.34 -9.03
N THR A 201 -22.58 -4.36 -7.88
CA THR A 201 -21.25 -4.97 -7.78
C THR A 201 -21.26 -6.13 -6.81
N PHE A 202 -20.45 -7.14 -7.11
CA PHE A 202 -20.30 -8.32 -6.24
C PHE A 202 -20.02 -7.98 -4.78
N VAL A 203 -19.21 -6.95 -4.52
CA VAL A 203 -18.86 -6.55 -3.14
C VAL A 203 -20.12 -6.13 -2.40
N THR A 204 -20.95 -5.31 -3.03
CA THR A 204 -22.15 -4.80 -2.41
C THR A 204 -23.27 -5.84 -2.37
N ASP A 205 -23.36 -6.77 -3.33
CA ASP A 205 -24.31 -7.90 -3.29
C ASP A 205 -23.94 -8.95 -2.25
N ASN A 206 -22.64 -9.21 -2.06
CA ASN A 206 -22.15 -10.10 -1.01
C ASN A 206 -22.45 -9.54 0.38
N TRP A 207 -22.39 -8.22 0.53
CA TRP A 207 -22.77 -7.54 1.76
C TRP A 207 -24.26 -7.69 2.05
N SER A 208 -25.15 -7.40 1.09
CA SER A 208 -26.61 -7.54 1.26
C SER A 208 -27.01 -8.93 1.73
N ARG A 209 -26.40 -9.97 1.17
CA ARG A 209 -26.66 -11.36 1.58
C ARG A 209 -26.27 -11.66 3.03
N ARG A 210 -25.24 -10.97 3.56
CA ARG A 210 -24.73 -11.21 4.91
C ARG A 210 -25.42 -10.36 5.97
N ARG A 211 -25.97 -9.22 5.59
CA ARG A 211 -26.63 -8.27 6.50
C ARG A 211 -27.99 -7.80 5.94
N PRO A 212 -28.98 -8.69 5.85
CA PRO A 212 -30.29 -8.35 5.27
C PRO A 212 -31.09 -7.32 6.10
N GLU A 213 -30.80 -7.20 7.40
CA GLU A 213 -31.43 -6.24 8.34
C GLU A 213 -30.94 -4.80 8.13
N GLU A 214 -29.75 -4.60 7.54
CA GLU A 214 -29.16 -3.29 7.27
C GLU A 214 -29.47 -2.91 5.80
N SER A 215 -30.46 -2.04 5.58
CA SER A 215 -30.84 -1.66 4.20
C SER A 215 -29.69 -0.92 3.48
N LYS A 216 -29.01 -1.66 2.60
CA LYS A 216 -27.95 -1.21 1.68
C LYS A 216 -28.36 0.08 0.96
N ILE A 217 -29.54 0.06 0.34
CA ILE A 217 -30.04 1.13 -0.52
C ILE A 217 -30.31 2.38 0.32
N ALA A 218 -30.98 2.24 1.47
CA ALA A 218 -31.28 3.38 2.33
C ALA A 218 -30.00 4.08 2.84
N TYR A 219 -28.95 3.34 3.19
CA TYR A 219 -27.70 3.95 3.65
C TYR A 219 -26.90 4.58 2.51
N TRP A 220 -26.62 3.85 1.43
CA TRP A 220 -25.81 4.39 0.33
C TRP A 220 -26.51 5.53 -0.41
N ASP A 221 -27.84 5.51 -0.49
CA ASP A 221 -28.63 6.65 -0.97
C ASP A 221 -28.63 7.82 0.04
N SER A 222 -28.62 7.54 1.36
CA SER A 222 -28.45 8.59 2.38
C SER A 222 -27.04 9.19 2.42
N ILE A 223 -26.03 8.47 1.91
CA ILE A 223 -24.64 8.93 1.83
C ILE A 223 -24.16 9.35 0.43
N GLY A 224 -24.97 9.22 -0.61
CA GLY A 224 -24.70 9.77 -1.94
C GLY A 224 -24.81 11.29 -1.96
N GLU A 225 -23.94 11.97 -2.71
CA GLU A 225 -24.05 13.42 -2.97
C GLU A 225 -25.28 13.73 -3.85
N PHE A 226 -25.75 12.75 -4.64
CA PHE A 226 -26.84 12.87 -5.61
C PHE A 226 -28.16 12.23 -5.16
N GLY A 227 -28.27 11.85 -3.88
CA GLY A 227 -29.45 11.14 -3.35
C GLY A 227 -29.63 9.70 -3.87
N HIS A 228 -28.62 9.16 -4.56
CA HIS A 228 -28.58 7.78 -5.03
C HIS A 228 -27.13 7.27 -5.12
N THR A 229 -26.97 5.95 -5.01
CA THR A 229 -25.69 5.25 -5.15
C THR A 229 -25.28 5.15 -6.63
N PRO A 230 -24.04 5.49 -7.04
CA PRO A 230 -23.61 5.32 -8.43
C PRO A 230 -23.58 3.85 -8.84
N SER A 231 -23.88 3.60 -10.11
CA SER A 231 -23.78 2.27 -10.71
C SER A 231 -22.35 1.95 -11.15
N ALA A 232 -22.07 0.66 -11.38
CA ALA A 232 -20.84 0.25 -12.05
C ALA A 232 -20.67 0.85 -13.47
N GLN A 233 -21.77 1.24 -14.13
CA GLN A 233 -21.76 1.95 -15.41
C GLN A 233 -21.30 3.40 -15.27
N ASP A 234 -21.76 4.12 -14.23
CA ASP A 234 -21.32 5.51 -13.96
C ASP A 234 -19.81 5.56 -13.69
N TYR A 235 -19.32 4.53 -13.01
CA TYR A 235 -17.91 4.33 -12.77
C TYR A 235 -17.12 4.09 -14.07
N ALA A 236 -17.60 3.16 -14.91
CA ALA A 236 -17.01 2.88 -16.21
C ALA A 236 -16.96 4.12 -17.12
N ASN A 237 -18.03 4.92 -17.12
CA ASN A 237 -18.09 6.18 -17.87
C ASN A 237 -17.03 7.18 -17.39
N SER A 238 -16.73 7.19 -16.10
CA SER A 238 -15.68 8.04 -15.53
C SER A 238 -14.28 7.56 -15.95
N ILE A 239 -14.04 6.25 -16.03
CA ILE A 239 -12.79 5.68 -16.58
C ILE A 239 -12.61 6.12 -18.05
N VAL A 240 -13.64 5.94 -18.89
CA VAL A 240 -13.56 6.36 -20.30
C VAL A 240 -13.35 7.87 -20.41
N LYS A 241 -14.03 8.68 -19.58
CA LYS A 241 -13.86 10.14 -19.53
C LYS A 241 -12.40 10.52 -19.31
N VAL A 242 -11.72 9.91 -18.32
CA VAL A 242 -10.34 10.27 -17.99
C VAL A 242 -9.31 9.78 -19.01
N VAL A 243 -9.62 8.71 -19.75
CA VAL A 243 -8.77 8.22 -20.85
C VAL A 243 -8.94 9.06 -22.12
N THR A 244 -10.16 9.53 -22.40
CA THR A 244 -10.49 10.20 -23.68
C THR A 244 -10.39 11.73 -23.63
N LYS A 245 -10.19 12.32 -22.45
CA LYS A 245 -10.06 13.78 -22.26
C LYS A 245 -8.73 14.12 -21.60
N PRO A 246 -8.21 15.34 -21.80
CA PRO A 246 -6.95 15.76 -21.19
C PRO A 246 -7.13 15.98 -19.68
N TYR A 247 -6.39 15.18 -18.90
CA TYR A 247 -6.21 15.37 -17.45
C TYR A 247 -4.72 15.46 -17.11
N PRO A 248 -4.35 16.16 -16.03
CA PRO A 248 -2.97 16.20 -15.56
C PRO A 248 -2.53 14.83 -15.05
N ASN A 249 -1.21 14.58 -15.09
CA ASN A 249 -0.63 13.42 -14.43
C ASN A 249 -0.92 13.47 -12.91
N GLY A 250 -1.26 12.33 -12.31
CA GLY A 250 -1.67 12.24 -10.91
C GLY A 250 -3.11 12.64 -10.62
N HIS A 251 -3.94 12.91 -11.66
CA HIS A 251 -5.36 13.23 -11.50
C HIS A 251 -6.10 12.14 -10.74
N THR A 252 -7.02 12.57 -9.87
CA THR A 252 -7.90 11.69 -9.10
C THR A 252 -9.35 12.01 -9.44
N GLU A 253 -10.02 11.06 -10.07
CA GLU A 253 -11.42 11.17 -10.48
C GLU A 253 -12.32 10.48 -9.44
N TYR A 254 -13.15 11.27 -8.77
CA TYR A 254 -14.04 10.77 -7.73
C TYR A 254 -15.43 10.45 -8.28
N VAL A 255 -15.91 9.22 -8.05
CA VAL A 255 -17.24 8.76 -8.49
C VAL A 255 -18.11 8.45 -7.27
N GLY A 256 -19.11 9.31 -7.02
CA GLY A 256 -20.02 9.16 -5.87
C GLY A 256 -19.36 9.28 -4.50
N VAL A 257 -18.26 10.03 -4.42
CA VAL A 257 -17.53 10.29 -3.17
C VAL A 257 -17.88 11.68 -2.66
N ARG A 258 -18.33 11.78 -1.40
CA ARG A 258 -18.65 13.06 -0.75
C ARG A 258 -17.43 13.99 -0.68
N PRO A 259 -17.58 15.30 -0.91
CA PRO A 259 -16.49 16.28 -0.75
C PRO A 259 -15.78 16.19 0.60
N ARG A 260 -16.51 15.95 1.70
CA ARG A 260 -15.92 15.76 3.04
C ARG A 260 -15.06 14.48 3.19
N TYR A 261 -15.24 13.49 2.31
CA TYR A 261 -14.33 12.33 2.24
C TYR A 261 -13.11 12.63 1.37
N ARG A 262 -13.18 13.70 0.57
CA ARG A 262 -12.05 14.26 -0.19
C ARG A 262 -11.21 15.20 0.68
N GLU A 263 -11.63 15.47 1.92
CA GLU A 263 -10.81 16.20 2.89
C GLU A 263 -9.52 15.42 3.11
N HIS A 264 -8.44 16.11 2.74
CA HIS A 264 -7.05 15.70 2.63
C HIS A 264 -6.68 14.47 3.45
N LEU A 265 -6.08 13.49 2.76
CA LEU A 265 -5.00 12.71 3.35
C LEU A 265 -4.15 13.65 4.21
N PRO A 266 -3.79 13.29 5.46
CA PRO A 266 -2.91 14.14 6.26
C PRO A 266 -1.73 14.57 5.40
N GLU A 267 -1.37 15.86 5.47
CA GLU A 267 -0.19 16.38 4.79
C GLU A 267 1.00 15.43 5.06
N GLY A 268 1.59 14.85 4.01
CA GLY A 268 2.64 13.81 4.12
C GLY A 268 2.20 12.34 3.86
N TYR A 269 0.96 12.06 3.49
CA TYR A 269 0.52 10.69 3.19
C TYR A 269 0.82 10.29 1.73
N GLY A 270 1.71 9.31 1.54
CA GLY A 270 2.19 8.88 0.22
C GLY A 270 3.49 9.56 -0.22
N GLU A 271 4.02 10.48 0.58
CA GLU A 271 5.46 10.64 0.64
C GLU A 271 6.03 9.36 1.26
N LEU A 272 7.25 8.97 0.89
CA LEU A 272 8.07 8.13 1.77
C LEU A 272 7.81 8.65 3.17
N VAL A 273 7.24 7.84 4.08
CA VAL A 273 7.19 8.26 5.48
C VAL A 273 8.65 8.29 5.86
N GLY A 274 9.28 9.46 5.70
CA GLY A 274 10.46 9.80 6.41
C GLY A 274 10.17 9.49 7.88
N PRO A 275 11.19 9.13 8.65
CA PRO A 275 10.98 8.73 10.01
C PRO A 275 10.07 9.74 10.74
N PRO A 276 9.11 9.27 11.54
CA PRO A 276 8.10 10.13 12.15
C PRO A 276 8.76 11.30 12.89
N PRO A 277 8.11 12.47 12.96
CA PRO A 277 8.69 13.62 13.62
C PRO A 277 9.05 13.25 15.05
N MET A 278 10.25 13.67 15.46
CA MET A 278 10.67 13.58 16.85
C MET A 278 9.66 14.36 17.70
N ARG A 279 9.38 13.86 18.90
CA ARG A 279 8.50 14.58 19.83
C ARG A 279 9.02 15.99 20.09
N ALA A 280 8.10 16.94 20.23
CA ALA A 280 8.41 18.34 20.49
C ALA A 280 9.16 18.56 21.82
N ASP A 281 9.00 17.64 22.78
CA ASP A 281 9.70 17.65 24.07
C ASP A 281 11.06 16.94 24.03
N SER A 282 11.54 16.52 22.85
CA SER A 282 12.84 15.88 22.73
C SER A 282 13.99 16.87 22.84
N ILE A 283 15.05 16.48 23.57
CA ILE A 283 16.27 17.28 23.75
C ILE A 283 17.24 17.22 22.57
N MET A 284 16.98 16.40 21.55
CA MET A 284 17.83 16.25 20.37
C MET A 284 17.01 15.94 19.13
N THR A 285 17.57 16.27 17.96
CA THR A 285 16.95 15.96 16.66
C THR A 285 17.24 14.51 16.26
N ARG A 286 16.55 14.04 15.22
CA ARG A 286 16.77 12.69 14.69
C ARG A 286 18.17 12.52 14.12
N GLU A 287 18.69 13.52 13.42
CA GLU A 287 20.04 13.53 12.86
C GLU A 287 21.07 13.37 13.99
N GLN A 288 20.88 14.05 15.12
CA GLN A 288 21.76 13.90 16.29
C GLN A 288 21.70 12.50 16.91
N VAL A 289 20.52 11.85 16.93
CA VAL A 289 20.40 10.44 17.32
C VAL A 289 21.16 9.55 16.34
N GLU A 290 20.98 9.77 15.04
CA GLU A 290 21.57 9.00 13.96
C GLU A 290 23.10 9.19 13.83
N ASP A 291 23.63 10.30 14.35
CA ASP A 291 25.07 10.53 14.52
C ASP A 291 25.67 9.71 15.68
N ILE A 292 24.86 9.36 16.68
CA ILE A 292 25.28 8.56 17.85
C ILE A 292 25.16 7.06 17.56
N ILE A 293 24.04 6.63 16.97
CA ILE A 293 23.75 5.22 16.69
C ILE A 293 23.60 4.96 15.17
N PRO A 294 23.99 3.76 14.68
CA PRO A 294 23.94 3.45 13.25
C PRO A 294 22.52 3.14 12.73
N HIS A 295 21.54 2.99 13.63
CA HIS A 295 20.16 2.67 13.26
C HIS A 295 19.57 3.79 12.41
N ARG A 296 18.91 3.43 11.32
CA ARG A 296 18.21 4.34 10.42
C ARG A 296 16.77 3.92 10.30
N TRP A 297 15.93 4.86 9.90
CA TRP A 297 14.60 4.50 9.41
C TRP A 297 14.70 3.36 8.37
N PRO A 298 13.87 2.31 8.45
CA PRO A 298 12.70 2.12 9.33
C PRO A 298 12.93 1.29 10.61
N ILE A 299 14.19 1.03 10.98
CA ILE A 299 14.55 0.22 12.18
C ILE A 299 14.98 1.11 13.36
N ASN A 300 15.14 2.42 13.17
CA ASN A 300 15.32 3.37 14.26
C ASN A 300 13.99 3.61 14.99
N PHE A 301 13.86 3.07 16.19
CA PHE A 301 12.66 3.15 17.03
C PHE A 301 12.70 4.32 18.03
N ILE A 302 13.68 5.21 17.95
CA ILE A 302 13.73 6.41 18.80
C ILE A 302 12.73 7.44 18.27
N GLY A 303 11.72 7.72 19.08
CA GLY A 303 10.66 8.72 18.82
C GLY A 303 10.87 10.06 19.49
N GLY A 304 11.71 10.09 20.52
CA GLY A 304 12.08 11.30 21.23
C GLY A 304 12.96 10.91 22.41
N VAL A 305 14.00 11.68 22.64
CA VAL A 305 14.89 11.55 23.80
C VAL A 305 14.53 12.65 24.78
N LEU A 306 14.16 12.28 26.00
CA LEU A 306 13.87 13.21 27.09
C LEU A 306 15.13 13.50 27.91
N GLU A 307 16.06 12.55 27.97
CA GLU A 307 17.28 12.66 28.75
C GLU A 307 18.38 11.76 28.18
N LEU A 308 19.62 12.24 28.20
CA LEU A 308 20.81 11.47 27.89
C LEU A 308 21.96 11.95 28.78
N VAL A 309 22.49 11.06 29.62
CA VAL A 309 23.71 11.25 30.40
C VAL A 309 24.73 10.21 29.93
N PRO A 310 25.77 10.61 29.18
CA PRO A 310 26.73 9.68 28.57
C PRO A 310 27.33 8.70 29.58
N GLY A 311 27.25 7.40 29.28
CA GLY A 311 27.73 6.32 30.13
C GLY A 311 26.86 5.98 31.35
N GLU A 312 25.81 6.76 31.65
CA GLU A 312 25.00 6.55 32.86
C GLU A 312 23.57 6.11 32.54
N ARG A 313 22.82 6.93 31.78
CA ARG A 313 21.39 6.69 31.54
C ARG A 313 20.83 7.47 30.35
N ALA A 314 19.74 6.97 29.79
CA ALA A 314 18.93 7.66 28.80
C ALA A 314 17.45 7.38 29.04
N SER A 315 16.59 8.33 28.71
CA SER A 315 15.14 8.11 28.69
C SER A 315 14.50 8.80 27.51
N GLY A 316 13.35 8.28 27.09
CA GLY A 316 12.66 8.79 25.93
C GLY A 316 11.42 8.01 25.57
N HIS A 317 10.89 8.27 24.38
CA HIS A 317 9.74 7.58 23.82
C HIS A 317 10.17 6.74 22.64
N MET A 318 9.62 5.53 22.55
CA MET A 318 9.74 4.74 21.34
C MET A 318 8.73 5.23 20.28
N VAL A 319 9.15 5.20 19.03
CA VAL A 319 8.23 5.21 17.90
C VAL A 319 7.64 3.83 17.73
N ASN A 320 6.32 3.80 17.66
CA ASN A 320 5.52 2.59 17.60
C ASN A 320 4.47 2.73 16.50
N LEU A 321 4.95 3.01 15.29
CA LEU A 321 4.12 3.14 14.10
C LEU A 321 4.23 1.90 13.22
N ILE A 322 3.20 1.72 12.39
CA ILE A 322 3.15 0.70 11.36
C ILE A 322 4.28 0.97 10.38
N HIS A 323 5.21 0.04 10.30
CA HIS A 323 6.27 0.06 9.29
C HIS A 323 5.63 -0.10 7.90
N PRO A 324 5.96 0.73 6.90
CA PRO A 324 5.34 0.66 5.57
C PRO A 324 5.65 -0.66 4.83
N ASP A 325 6.87 -1.19 4.96
CA ASP A 325 7.26 -2.48 4.34
C ASP A 325 7.09 -3.73 5.21
N ILE A 326 6.78 -3.59 6.51
CA ILE A 326 6.61 -4.73 7.42
C ILE A 326 5.29 -4.58 8.17
N ASN A 327 4.31 -5.39 7.77
CA ASN A 327 3.00 -5.42 8.40
C ASN A 327 3.02 -6.13 9.76
N TRP A 328 3.74 -5.57 10.74
CA TRP A 328 3.77 -6.11 12.10
C TRP A 328 2.35 -6.25 12.67
N ARG A 329 1.48 -5.28 12.38
CA ARG A 329 0.09 -5.24 12.87
C ARG A 329 -0.77 -6.40 12.36
N GLY A 330 -0.63 -6.76 11.10
CA GLY A 330 -1.36 -7.89 10.50
C GLY A 330 -0.64 -9.23 10.62
N GLY A 331 0.67 -9.24 10.91
CA GLY A 331 1.49 -10.45 10.98
C GLY A 331 1.78 -10.97 12.40
N HIS A 332 1.75 -10.11 13.42
CA HIS A 332 2.05 -10.52 14.81
C HIS A 332 0.86 -11.22 15.47
N PHE A 333 -0.28 -10.53 15.60
CA PHE A 333 -1.55 -11.13 16.02
C PHE A 333 -2.73 -10.47 15.28
N PRO A 334 -3.27 -11.09 14.23
CA PRO A 334 -4.42 -10.54 13.50
C PRO A 334 -5.60 -10.25 14.43
N GLY A 335 -6.12 -9.01 14.39
CA GLY A 335 -7.25 -8.58 15.23
C GLY A 335 -6.90 -8.25 16.69
N PHE A 336 -5.65 -8.46 17.11
CA PHE A 336 -5.15 -8.13 18.43
C PHE A 336 -3.86 -7.31 18.30
N PRO A 337 -3.95 -5.96 18.25
CA PRO A 337 -2.87 -5.09 17.79
C PRO A 337 -1.76 -4.88 18.83
N VAL A 338 -1.28 -5.96 19.47
CA VAL A 338 -0.12 -5.96 20.37
C VAL A 338 1.17 -5.90 19.57
N ILE A 339 2.17 -5.17 20.05
CA ILE A 339 3.51 -5.09 19.46
C ILE A 339 4.30 -6.35 19.84
N PRO A 340 5.15 -6.92 18.95
CA PRO A 340 6.09 -7.94 19.35
C PRO A 340 6.99 -7.43 20.47
N GLY A 341 7.09 -8.19 21.55
CA GLY A 341 7.92 -7.82 22.70
C GLY A 341 9.36 -7.48 22.31
N VAL A 342 9.90 -8.21 21.32
CA VAL A 342 11.24 -8.01 20.74
C VAL A 342 11.44 -6.63 20.11
N ILE A 343 10.38 -5.96 19.61
CA ILE A 343 10.50 -4.56 19.12
C ILE A 343 10.67 -3.60 20.29
N THR A 344 10.01 -3.89 21.42
CA THR A 344 10.19 -3.08 22.63
C THR A 344 11.61 -3.28 23.18
N GLU A 345 12.12 -4.51 23.19
CA GLU A 345 13.50 -4.81 23.57
C GLU A 345 14.52 -4.13 22.65
N GLU A 346 14.28 -4.15 21.34
CA GLU A 346 15.17 -3.48 20.37
C GLU A 346 15.16 -1.96 20.55
N ALA A 347 14.01 -1.35 20.83
CA ALA A 347 13.96 0.07 21.19
C ALA A 347 14.75 0.36 22.49
N MET A 348 14.64 -0.51 23.50
CA MET A 348 15.46 -0.40 24.72
C MET A 348 16.95 -0.52 24.44
N ASN A 349 17.33 -1.46 23.57
CA ASN A 349 18.70 -1.65 23.11
C ASN A 349 19.25 -0.40 22.42
N GLN A 350 18.46 0.27 21.57
CA GLN A 350 18.87 1.52 20.93
C GLN A 350 19.11 2.65 21.94
N PHE A 351 18.25 2.80 22.95
CA PHE A 351 18.51 3.74 24.05
C PHE A 351 19.79 3.37 24.84
N GLY A 352 20.04 2.08 25.07
CA GLY A 352 21.29 1.62 25.68
C GLY A 352 22.54 1.91 24.82
N ALA A 353 22.44 1.70 23.51
CA ALA A 353 23.48 2.07 22.56
C ALA A 353 23.75 3.57 22.57
N MET A 354 22.73 4.43 22.75
CA MET A 354 22.93 5.87 22.94
C MET A 354 23.71 6.20 24.21
N VAL A 355 23.40 5.54 25.34
CA VAL A 355 24.16 5.73 26.59
C VAL A 355 25.64 5.40 26.38
N ILE A 356 25.93 4.33 25.64
CA ILE A 356 27.30 3.88 25.36
C ILE A 356 28.00 4.82 24.37
N LEU A 357 27.45 4.98 23.18
CA LEU A 357 28.13 5.60 22.03
C LEU A 357 28.18 7.14 22.12
N SER A 358 27.47 7.75 23.07
CA SER A 358 27.61 9.18 23.39
C SER A 358 28.89 9.51 24.14
N LYS A 359 29.64 8.51 24.63
CA LYS A 359 30.98 8.72 25.21
C LYS A 359 32.01 8.98 24.11
N PRO A 360 32.83 10.06 24.19
CA PRO A 360 33.80 10.41 23.16
C PRO A 360 34.79 9.29 22.80
N GLU A 361 35.21 8.48 23.77
CA GLU A 361 36.15 7.36 23.54
C GLU A 361 35.57 6.21 22.69
N TYR A 362 34.24 6.15 22.53
CA TYR A 362 33.55 5.11 21.76
C TYR A 362 33.00 5.62 20.42
N LYS A 363 33.34 6.86 20.03
CA LYS A 363 32.94 7.42 18.74
C LYS A 363 33.44 6.55 17.59
N GLY A 364 32.55 6.24 16.64
CA GLY A 364 32.86 5.40 15.49
C GLY A 364 32.95 3.90 15.81
N ARG A 365 32.47 3.45 16.98
CA ARG A 365 32.25 2.03 17.29
C ARG A 365 30.78 1.65 17.12
N VAL A 366 30.50 0.35 17.09
CA VAL A 366 29.13 -0.19 17.08
C VAL A 366 28.89 -0.91 18.41
N ALA A 367 27.78 -0.58 19.07
CA ALA A 367 27.30 -1.32 20.22
C ALA A 367 26.37 -2.45 19.73
N LEU A 368 26.76 -3.70 19.97
CA LEU A 368 26.00 -4.89 19.62
C LEU A 368 25.28 -5.42 20.87
N LEU A 369 23.99 -5.71 20.74
CA LEU A 369 23.23 -6.45 21.75
C LEU A 369 23.73 -7.90 21.76
N THR A 370 24.23 -8.38 22.90
CA THR A 370 24.76 -9.74 23.04
C THR A 370 23.81 -10.67 23.76
N GLU A 371 23.06 -10.16 24.72
CA GLU A 371 22.14 -10.97 25.52
C GLU A 371 20.98 -10.15 26.10
N LEU A 372 19.88 -10.85 26.37
CA LEU A 372 18.71 -10.37 27.08
C LEU A 372 18.61 -11.14 28.40
N ILE A 373 18.80 -10.44 29.52
CA ILE A 373 18.90 -11.06 30.85
C ILE A 373 17.65 -10.74 31.66
N ARG A 374 16.98 -11.77 32.16
CA ARG A 374 15.83 -11.66 33.08
C ARG A 374 14.70 -10.75 32.56
N VAL A 375 14.45 -10.75 31.25
CA VAL A 375 13.37 -9.94 30.68
C VAL A 375 11.99 -10.44 31.16
N ARG A 376 11.14 -9.50 31.56
CA ARG A 376 9.73 -9.74 31.90
C ARG A 376 8.81 -8.84 31.10
N PHE A 377 7.85 -9.45 30.40
CA PHE A 377 6.74 -8.75 29.75
C PHE A 377 5.54 -8.72 30.70
N LEU A 378 5.35 -7.60 31.39
CA LEU A 378 4.31 -7.43 32.40
C LEU A 378 2.99 -6.95 31.80
N ARG A 379 3.05 -6.12 30.75
CA ARG A 379 1.88 -5.57 30.07
C ARG A 379 2.12 -5.47 28.58
N MET A 380 1.03 -5.65 27.84
CA MET A 380 1.02 -5.52 26.39
C MET A 380 1.03 -4.05 26.00
N LEU A 381 1.95 -3.70 25.11
CA LEU A 381 1.94 -2.44 24.37
C LEU A 381 1.24 -2.70 23.03
N GLN A 382 0.40 -1.77 22.59
CA GLN A 382 -0.34 -1.85 21.34
C GLN A 382 0.24 -0.92 20.28
N TYR A 383 0.07 -1.20 19.00
CA TYR A 383 0.49 -0.28 17.93
C TYR A 383 -0.12 1.12 18.12
N GLY A 384 0.70 2.15 18.01
CA GLY A 384 0.32 3.54 18.28
C GLY A 384 0.48 3.98 19.75
N ASP A 385 0.74 3.06 20.68
CA ASP A 385 1.09 3.45 22.05
C ASP A 385 2.42 4.23 22.09
N GLU A 386 2.41 5.38 22.75
CA GLU A 386 3.63 6.11 23.11
C GLU A 386 4.27 5.49 24.35
N ALA A 387 5.04 4.41 24.18
CA ALA A 387 5.73 3.80 25.29
C ALA A 387 6.99 4.61 25.68
N ARG A 388 7.16 4.82 26.97
CA ARG A 388 8.32 5.52 27.53
C ARG A 388 9.38 4.50 27.92
N ILE A 389 10.62 4.71 27.50
CA ILE A 389 11.76 3.85 27.78
C ILE A 389 12.72 4.57 28.74
N GLU A 390 13.27 3.82 29.67
CA GLU A 390 14.37 4.22 30.55
C GLU A 390 15.47 3.16 30.48
N VAL A 391 16.70 3.59 30.30
CA VAL A 391 17.90 2.75 30.41
C VAL A 391 18.85 3.40 31.41
N GLU A 392 19.35 2.62 32.36
CA GLU A 392 20.23 3.08 33.43
C GLU A 392 21.32 2.06 33.79
N GLY A 393 22.42 2.54 34.34
CA GLY A 393 23.45 1.69 34.93
C GLY A 393 24.20 0.84 33.90
N VAL A 394 24.43 1.39 32.72
CA VAL A 394 25.20 0.73 31.66
C VAL A 394 26.68 0.71 32.06
N ASN A 395 27.18 -0.46 32.46
CA ASN A 395 28.55 -0.62 32.93
C ASN A 395 29.36 -1.47 31.95
N LEU A 396 30.17 -0.82 31.12
CA LEU A 396 31.12 -1.50 30.24
C LEU A 396 32.45 -1.75 30.94
N GLN A 397 32.97 -2.97 30.79
CA GLN A 397 34.31 -3.37 31.19
C GLN A 397 35.15 -3.60 29.94
N GLU A 398 36.28 -2.91 29.85
CA GLU A 398 37.25 -3.15 28.78
C GLU A 398 38.03 -4.43 29.04
N ASP A 399 38.19 -5.24 28.00
CA ASP A 399 39.10 -6.36 28.00
C ASP A 399 40.49 -5.94 27.51
N ARG A 400 41.47 -6.85 27.68
CA ARG A 400 42.86 -6.63 27.27
C ARG A 400 43.05 -6.56 25.75
N GLY A 401 42.02 -6.86 24.95
CA GLY A 401 42.02 -6.86 23.49
C GLY A 401 41.42 -5.60 22.86
N GLY A 402 40.94 -4.65 23.67
CA GLY A 402 40.33 -3.40 23.18
C GLY A 402 38.84 -3.52 22.83
N SER A 403 38.20 -4.65 23.15
CA SER A 403 36.74 -4.78 23.20
C SER A 403 36.23 -4.40 24.59
N ALA A 404 34.99 -3.90 24.67
CA ALA A 404 34.33 -3.63 25.94
C ALA A 404 32.98 -4.32 25.97
N SER A 405 32.64 -4.97 27.08
CA SER A 405 31.35 -5.63 27.26
C SER A 405 30.75 -5.30 28.61
N GLY A 406 29.42 -5.36 28.72
CA GLY A 406 28.76 -4.92 29.93
C GLY A 406 27.26 -5.08 29.88
N THR A 407 26.60 -4.70 30.98
CA THR A 407 25.15 -4.78 31.10
C THR A 407 24.54 -3.45 31.50
N GLY A 408 23.29 -3.23 31.13
CA GLY A 408 22.49 -2.07 31.54
C GLY A 408 21.06 -2.48 31.86
N LYS A 409 20.40 -1.77 32.78
CA LYS A 409 19.00 -2.03 33.14
C LYS A 409 18.09 -1.25 32.22
N ALA A 410 17.05 -1.88 31.69
CA ALA A 410 16.07 -1.25 30.83
C ALA A 410 14.64 -1.48 31.32
N ARG A 411 13.81 -0.46 31.18
CA ARG A 411 12.37 -0.49 31.50
C ARG A 411 11.58 0.24 30.42
N ALA A 412 10.41 -0.30 30.07
CA ALA A 412 9.42 0.36 29.24
C ALA A 412 8.11 0.50 30.01
N TYR A 413 7.44 1.63 29.81
CA TYR A 413 6.19 2.00 30.47
C TYR A 413 5.12 2.26 29.42
N THR A 414 3.89 1.85 29.70
CA THR A 414 2.73 2.20 28.86
C THR A 414 2.48 3.72 28.88
N PRO A 415 1.64 4.25 27.97
CA PRO A 415 1.26 5.68 27.97
C PRO A 415 0.65 6.15 29.30
N LYS A 416 0.11 5.24 30.09
CA LYS A 416 -0.46 5.51 31.43
C LYS A 416 0.57 5.41 32.56
N GLY A 417 1.88 5.39 32.25
CA GLY A 417 2.97 5.32 33.22
C GLY A 417 3.13 3.96 33.92
N LYS A 418 2.51 2.91 33.38
CA LYS A 418 2.50 1.57 33.98
C LYS A 418 3.66 0.74 33.42
N LEU A 419 4.48 0.13 34.27
CA LEU A 419 5.58 -0.76 33.81
C LEU A 419 5.05 -1.86 32.89
N ALA A 420 5.63 -1.98 31.71
CA ALA A 420 5.21 -2.88 30.63
C ALA A 420 6.24 -3.96 30.34
N VAL A 421 7.52 -3.58 30.26
CA VAL A 421 8.65 -4.48 30.06
C VAL A 421 9.80 -4.05 30.96
N GLU A 422 10.55 -5.00 31.50
CA GLU A 422 11.81 -4.72 32.19
C GLU A 422 12.80 -5.86 31.96
N GLY A 423 14.10 -5.57 32.03
CA GLY A 423 15.16 -6.55 31.94
C GLY A 423 16.53 -5.88 31.97
N ASP A 424 17.59 -6.69 31.96
CA ASP A 424 18.94 -6.21 31.74
C ASP A 424 19.38 -6.56 30.31
N LEU A 425 20.08 -5.65 29.65
CA LEU A 425 20.59 -5.78 28.29
C LEU A 425 22.10 -5.95 28.35
N GLY A 426 22.64 -6.96 27.68
CA GLY A 426 24.07 -7.14 27.50
C GLY A 426 24.56 -6.49 26.21
N PHE A 427 25.70 -5.82 26.27
CA PHE A 427 26.30 -5.11 25.15
C PHE A 427 27.76 -5.51 24.95
N THR A 428 28.21 -5.49 23.70
CA THR A 428 29.63 -5.52 23.33
C THR A 428 29.93 -4.45 22.31
N LEU A 429 31.05 -3.75 22.48
CA LEU A 429 31.59 -2.81 21.51
C LEU A 429 32.44 -3.53 20.47
N ALA A 430 32.05 -3.39 19.20
CA ALA A 430 32.81 -3.82 18.04
C ALA A 430 33.40 -2.61 17.29
N PRO A 431 34.52 -2.78 16.57
CA PRO A 431 34.97 -1.78 15.58
C PRO A 431 33.86 -1.54 14.55
N ALA A 432 33.65 -0.29 14.12
CA ALA A 432 32.89 -0.07 12.89
C ALA A 432 33.72 -0.60 11.70
N ALA A 433 33.07 -1.36 10.82
CA ALA A 433 33.69 -2.00 9.66
C ALA A 433 34.30 -0.98 8.68
#